data_AF-A0A9C9GBN2-F1
#
_entry.id   AF-A0A9C9GBN2-F1
#
_cell.length_a   1.000
_cell.length_b   1.000
_cell.length_c   1.000
_cell.angle_alpha   90.00
_cell.angle_beta   90.00
_cell.angle_gamma   90.00
#
_symmetry.space_group_name_H-M   'P 1'
#
loop_
_entity.id
_entity.type
_entity.pdbx_description
1 polymer ?
#
loop_
_entity_poly.entity_id
_entity_poly.type
_entity_poly.pdbx_seq_one_letter_code
_entity_poly.pdbx_strand_id
1 'polypeptide(L)'
;MPESWYRWQNKVLILNIRVQPRASCNEIAGPVGDHLKIRLTTPPVDGKANKHLLEFLAKTCGVSKNQVELLSGAGARNKRVRITAPKKLPEGVPAPEL
;
A
#
# COMPACT_ATOMS: atom_id res chain seq x y z
N MET A 1 8.69 14.87 14.09
CA MET A 1 9.08 13.52 13.62
C MET A 1 8.38 13.33 12.29
N PRO A 2 9.04 13.14 11.15
CA PRO A 2 8.32 13.00 9.89
C PRO A 2 7.51 11.70 9.95
N GLU A 3 6.20 11.77 9.78
CA GLU A 3 5.36 10.58 9.77
C GLU A 3 5.57 9.90 8.40
N SER A 4 6.56 9.01 8.34
CA SER A 4 6.82 8.29 7.09
C SER A 4 5.57 7.50 6.67
N TRP A 5 5.23 7.59 5.38
CA TRP A 5 4.18 6.79 4.75
C TRP A 5 4.50 5.28 4.75
N TYR A 6 5.68 4.90 5.20
CA TYR A 6 6.09 3.53 5.47
C TYR A 6 6.69 3.40 6.87
N ARG A 7 6.63 2.19 7.41
CA ARG A 7 7.31 1.80 8.64
C ARG A 7 7.82 0.37 8.50
N TRP A 8 9.10 0.16 8.77
CA TRP A 8 9.66 -1.17 8.91
C TRP A 8 9.46 -1.69 10.34
N GLN A 9 9.05 -2.94 10.45
CA GLN A 9 9.03 -3.72 11.69
C GLN A 9 9.73 -5.05 11.40
N ASN A 10 11.02 -5.12 11.67
CA ASN A 10 11.83 -6.31 11.42
C ASN A 10 11.79 -6.68 9.91
N LYS A 11 11.03 -7.72 9.54
CA LYS A 11 10.83 -8.16 8.14
C LYS A 11 9.47 -7.76 7.55
N VAL A 12 8.70 -6.94 8.26
CA VAL A 12 7.35 -6.51 7.89
C VAL A 12 7.37 -5.03 7.54
N LEU A 13 6.95 -4.69 6.33
CA LEU A 13 6.79 -3.33 5.85
C LEU A 13 5.32 -2.91 6.00
N ILE A 14 5.07 -1.90 6.81
CA ILE A 14 3.75 -1.30 6.96
C ILE A 14 3.68 -0.05 6.10
N LEU A 15 2.72 0.01 5.18
CA LEU A 15 2.48 1.15 4.30
C LEU A 15 1.17 1.84 4.67
N ASN A 16 1.24 3.15 4.86
CA ASN A 16 0.10 4.04 4.90
C ASN A 16 -0.21 4.47 3.47
N ILE A 17 -1.35 4.08 2.94
CA ILE A 17 -1.76 4.28 1.55
C ILE A 17 -2.99 5.15 1.50
N ARG A 18 -3.04 6.08 0.56
CA ARG A 18 -4.23 6.85 0.25
C ARG A 18 -4.76 6.45 -1.11
N VAL A 19 -5.88 5.75 -1.12
CA VAL A 19 -6.56 5.32 -2.33
C VAL A 19 -7.32 6.49 -2.94
N GLN A 20 -6.98 6.82 -4.17
CA GLN A 20 -7.73 7.72 -5.02
C GLN A 20 -8.54 6.90 -6.04
N PRO A 21 -9.86 6.73 -5.83
CA PRO A 21 -10.75 6.09 -6.82
C PRO A 21 -10.92 6.98 -8.06
N ARG A 22 -11.50 6.43 -9.14
CA ARG A 22 -11.72 7.10 -10.45
C ARG A 22 -10.42 7.51 -11.16
N ALA A 23 -9.40 6.67 -11.10
CA ALA A 23 -8.23 6.85 -11.96
C ALA A 23 -8.43 6.18 -13.32
N SER A 24 -7.74 6.67 -14.35
CA SER A 24 -7.72 6.04 -15.68
C SER A 24 -6.87 4.76 -15.72
N CYS A 25 -5.90 4.62 -14.81
CA CYS A 25 -5.04 3.45 -14.67
C CYS A 25 -4.68 3.17 -13.21
N ASN A 26 -4.28 1.93 -12.90
CA ASN A 26 -3.81 1.56 -11.57
C ASN A 26 -2.31 1.87 -11.45
N GLU A 27 -1.97 2.92 -10.72
CA GLU A 27 -0.57 3.32 -10.51
C GLU A 27 -0.31 3.83 -9.09
N ILE A 28 0.95 3.77 -8.68
CA ILE A 28 1.43 4.46 -7.49
C ILE A 28 1.76 5.88 -7.94
N ALA A 29 0.97 6.86 -7.49
CA ALA A 29 1.19 8.26 -7.83
C ALA A 29 2.34 8.91 -7.05
N GLY A 30 2.92 8.17 -6.09
CA GLY A 30 4.01 8.62 -5.23
C GLY A 30 3.57 8.98 -3.81
N PRO A 31 4.53 9.25 -2.91
CA PRO A 31 4.24 9.68 -1.55
C PRO A 31 3.69 11.11 -1.52
N VAL A 32 2.66 11.32 -0.72
CA VAL A 32 1.99 12.62 -0.52
C VAL A 32 1.83 12.83 0.97
N GLY A 33 2.71 13.66 1.55
CA GLY A 33 2.83 13.80 3.00
C GLY A 33 3.13 12.45 3.64
N ASP A 34 2.28 12.03 4.55
CA ASP A 34 2.45 10.83 5.39
C ASP A 34 1.73 9.59 4.81
N HIS A 35 1.32 9.67 3.53
CA HIS A 35 0.64 8.58 2.84
C HIS A 35 1.15 8.36 1.41
N LEU A 36 1.23 7.10 1.00
CA LEU A 36 1.50 6.71 -0.38
C LEU A 36 0.21 6.81 -1.21
N LYS A 37 0.16 7.75 -2.15
CA LYS A 37 -1.02 7.94 -2.99
C LYS A 37 -1.06 6.84 -4.06
N ILE A 38 -2.15 6.07 -4.08
CA ILE A 38 -2.39 5.03 -5.08
C ILE A 38 -3.68 5.34 -5.82
N ARG A 39 -3.57 5.39 -7.13
CA ARG A 39 -4.67 5.62 -8.05
C ARG A 39 -5.24 4.27 -8.45
N LEU A 40 -6.54 4.07 -8.23
CA LEU A 40 -7.24 2.85 -8.65
C LEU A 40 -8.39 3.20 -9.58
N THR A 41 -8.57 2.39 -10.62
CA THR A 41 -9.71 2.49 -11.53
C THR A 41 -11.01 2.02 -10.87
N THR A 42 -10.90 1.22 -9.81
CA THR A 42 -12.04 0.64 -9.10
C THR A 42 -12.86 1.72 -8.39
N PRO A 43 -14.20 1.65 -8.43
CA PRO A 43 -15.05 2.55 -7.66
C PRO A 43 -14.82 2.40 -6.15
N PRO A 44 -15.10 3.42 -5.32
CA PRO A 44 -14.92 3.39 -3.87
C PRO A 44 -16.02 2.57 -3.17
N VAL A 45 -16.38 1.42 -3.74
CA VAL A 45 -17.23 0.43 -3.07
C VAL A 45 -16.34 -0.37 -2.13
N ASP A 46 -16.72 -0.33 -0.84
CA ASP A 46 -16.11 -1.11 0.23
C ASP A 46 -15.97 -2.57 -0.20
N GLY A 47 -14.80 -3.16 0.03
CA GLY A 47 -14.47 -4.52 -0.43
C GLY A 47 -13.80 -4.62 -1.81
N LYS A 48 -14.35 -4.00 -2.87
CA LYS A 48 -13.73 -4.08 -4.21
C LYS A 48 -12.40 -3.32 -4.28
N ALA A 49 -12.35 -2.13 -3.69
CA ALA A 49 -11.13 -1.35 -3.60
C ALA A 49 -10.06 -2.02 -2.70
N ASN A 50 -10.47 -2.75 -1.65
CA ASN A 50 -9.55 -3.48 -0.77
C ASN A 50 -8.88 -4.62 -1.54
N LYS A 51 -9.67 -5.44 -2.22
CA LYS A 51 -9.15 -6.56 -3.00
C LYS A 51 -8.21 -6.08 -4.11
N HIS A 52 -8.62 -5.08 -4.88
CA HIS A 52 -7.77 -4.49 -5.91
C HIS A 52 -6.45 -3.94 -5.34
N LEU A 53 -6.50 -3.24 -4.21
CA LEU A 53 -5.30 -2.70 -3.56
C LEU A 53 -4.34 -3.82 -3.13
N LEU A 54 -4.85 -4.85 -2.45
CA LEU A 54 -4.05 -5.99 -1.98
C LEU A 54 -3.41 -6.73 -3.16
N GLU A 55 -4.16 -6.96 -4.25
CA GLU A 55 -3.65 -7.60 -5.46
C GLU A 55 -2.59 -6.74 -6.17
N PHE A 56 -2.82 -5.43 -6.23
CA PHE A 56 -1.89 -4.48 -6.82
C PHE A 56 -0.58 -4.44 -6.03
N LEU A 57 -0.65 -4.29 -4.70
CA LEU A 57 0.54 -4.27 -3.83
C LEU A 57 1.30 -5.59 -3.86
N ALA A 58 0.58 -6.73 -3.87
CA ALA A 58 1.20 -8.05 -3.97
C ALA A 58 2.02 -8.18 -5.27
N LYS A 59 1.46 -7.74 -6.41
CA LYS A 59 2.18 -7.71 -7.68
C LYS A 59 3.36 -6.74 -7.68
N THR A 60 3.17 -5.52 -7.19
CA THR A 60 4.23 -4.50 -7.14
C THR A 60 5.39 -4.93 -6.26
N CYS A 61 5.10 -5.49 -5.08
CA CYS A 61 6.11 -5.94 -4.13
C CYS A 61 6.63 -7.37 -4.42
N GLY A 62 6.08 -8.06 -5.42
CA GLY A 62 6.47 -9.42 -5.81
C GLY A 62 6.23 -10.47 -4.72
N VAL A 63 5.17 -10.30 -3.93
CA VAL A 63 4.80 -11.18 -2.81
C VAL A 63 3.45 -11.84 -3.03
N SER A 64 3.17 -12.90 -2.27
CA SER A 64 1.86 -13.54 -2.28
C SER A 64 0.80 -12.69 -1.57
N LYS A 65 -0.46 -12.85 -1.95
CA LYS A 65 -1.60 -12.18 -1.26
C LYS A 65 -1.62 -12.49 0.24
N ASN A 66 -1.17 -13.67 0.65
CA ASN A 66 -1.09 -14.07 2.06
C ASN A 66 -0.04 -13.29 2.87
N GLN A 67 0.90 -12.62 2.20
CA GLN A 67 1.89 -11.76 2.84
C GLN A 67 1.44 -10.29 2.90
N VAL A 68 0.34 -9.95 2.23
CA VAL A 68 -0.21 -8.59 2.16
C VAL A 68 -1.53 -8.57 2.90
N GLU A 69 -1.57 -7.87 4.04
CA GLU A 69 -2.77 -7.81 4.87
C GLU A 69 -3.15 -6.37 5.17
N LEU A 70 -4.45 -6.10 5.09
CA LEU A 70 -5.00 -4.82 5.46
C LEU A 70 -5.12 -4.74 6.99
N LEU A 71 -4.33 -3.89 7.62
CA LEU A 71 -4.39 -3.64 9.05
C LEU A 71 -5.59 -2.75 9.43
N SER A 72 -5.85 -1.70 8.64
CA SER A 72 -6.87 -0.70 8.97
C SER A 72 -7.29 0.11 7.75
N GLY A 73 -8.46 0.76 7.84
CA GLY A 73 -8.96 1.66 6.79
C GLY A 73 -9.79 0.96 5.71
N ALA A 74 -10.37 -0.21 6.00
CA ALA A 74 -11.20 -0.96 5.05
C ALA A 74 -12.29 -0.09 4.39
N GLY A 75 -12.94 0.78 5.16
CA GLY A 75 -13.92 1.75 4.67
C GLY A 75 -13.48 3.21 4.61
N ALA A 76 -12.17 3.45 4.70
CA ALA A 76 -11.61 4.79 4.52
C ALA A 76 -10.79 4.86 3.23
N ARG A 77 -10.59 6.10 2.74
CA ARG A 77 -9.66 6.36 1.63
C ARG A 77 -8.22 6.12 2.05
N ASN A 78 -7.93 6.27 3.35
CA ASN A 78 -6.63 6.00 3.95
C ASN A 78 -6.63 4.57 4.48
N LYS A 79 -5.68 3.77 4.01
CA LYS A 79 -5.54 2.35 4.28
C LYS A 79 -4.16 2.07 4.83
N ARG A 80 -4.08 1.15 5.79
CA ARG A 80 -2.82 0.71 6.35
C ARG A 80 -2.64 -0.75 5.99
N VAL A 81 -1.59 -1.07 5.24
CA VAL A 81 -1.32 -2.41 4.73
C VAL A 81 0.01 -2.89 5.28
N ARG A 82 0.06 -4.11 5.82
CA ARG A 82 1.30 -4.79 6.16
C ARG A 82 1.72 -5.71 5.03
N ILE A 83 3.02 -5.74 4.75
CA ILE A 83 3.64 -6.57 3.74
C ILE A 83 4.79 -7.32 4.39
N THR A 84 4.70 -8.64 4.46
CA THR A 84 5.74 -9.48 5.04
C THR A 84 6.76 -9.85 3.96
N ALA A 85 8.04 -9.58 4.21
CA ALA A 85 9.15 -9.90 3.30
C ALA A 85 8.90 -9.46 1.83
N PRO A 86 8.69 -8.14 1.57
CA PRO A 86 8.56 -7.63 0.21
C PRO A 86 9.82 -7.95 -0.62
N LYS A 87 9.64 -8.57 -1.80
CA LYS A 87 10.76 -8.85 -2.73
C LYS A 87 11.16 -7.62 -3.54
N LYS A 88 10.20 -6.73 -3.79
CA LYS A 88 10.39 -5.44 -4.45
C LYS A 88 9.89 -4.33 -3.53
N LEU A 89 10.64 -3.23 -3.48
CA LEU A 89 10.30 -2.06 -2.69
C LEU A 89 9.79 -0.95 -3.62
N PRO A 90 8.71 -0.24 -3.24
CA PRO A 90 8.31 0.95 -3.98
C PRO A 90 9.37 2.05 -3.82
N GLU A 91 9.45 2.93 -4.82
CA GLU A 91 10.39 4.03 -4.85
C GLU A 91 10.27 4.90 -3.60
N GLY A 92 11.39 5.17 -2.92
CA GLY A 92 11.43 5.90 -1.66
C GLY A 92 11.29 5.06 -0.38
N VAL A 93 11.10 3.74 -0.47
CA VAL A 93 11.26 2.83 0.69
C VAL A 93 12.70 2.30 0.72
N PRO A 94 13.49 2.63 1.77
CA PRO A 94 14.80 2.04 1.96
C PRO A 94 14.67 0.55 2.28
N ALA A 95 15.72 -0.22 1.98
CA ALA A 95 15.84 -1.60 2.45
C ALA A 95 15.73 -1.64 3.99
N PRO A 96 15.20 -2.72 4.57
CA PRO A 96 15.20 -2.86 6.03
C PRO A 96 16.66 -2.81 6.52
N GLU A 97 16.98 -1.89 7.43
CA GLU A 97 18.19 -1.99 8.23
C GLU A 97 18.09 -3.28 9.06
N LEU A 98 18.93 -4.25 8.70
CA LEU A 98 19.03 -5.57 9.34
C LEU A 98 19.66 -5.47 10.73
#